data_AF-A0A1V5GNF6-F1
#
_entry.id   AF-A0A1V5GNF6-F1
#
_cell.length_a   1.000
_cell.length_b   1.000
_cell.length_c   1.000
_cell.angle_alpha   90.00
_cell.angle_beta   90.00
_cell.angle_gamma   90.00
#
_symmetry.space_group_name_H-M   'P 1'
#
loop_
_entity.id
_entity.type
_entity.pdbx_description
1 polymer ?
#
loop_
_entity_poly.entity_id
_entity_poly.type
_entity_poly.pdbx_seq_one_letter_code
_entity_poly.pdbx_strand_id
1 'polypeptide(L)'
;MALIKCPNCGNSISDQSTNCIYCNYKIKVCPECGNTVNEECDICPKCGFPIGSQSPNNNSSVSTQKSPVNNTKKIIIGALALCVLIGAVFGIKASLSNKENRDKSNSVNVVEESDSKNDKIKEDAKSHIEEESKLLQEKDLAEYKVNYSSAMVSMLEGAEISNDCCVKILKVWGNSIWEEHDDETDKYTYNGTEFYDFNTALDNLYSDQDFSASLESLYDNKDEVMGAIKKLNKYPDGMEYSYELIKEGYDSYKKLYNLATSPDGSFNSYSDEFSDATDNFMDVFDKIELETDMFDSSAN
;
A
#
# COMPACT_ATOMS: atom_id res chain seq x y z
N MET A 1 4.00 -6.42 -21.93
CA MET A 1 4.58 -5.11 -22.32
C MET A 1 3.62 -4.45 -23.30
N ALA A 2 2.81 -3.50 -22.85
CA ALA A 2 1.98 -2.72 -23.77
C ALA A 2 2.82 -1.56 -24.33
N LEU A 3 2.67 -1.26 -25.62
CA LEU A 3 3.34 -0.12 -26.25
C LEU A 3 2.37 1.05 -26.30
N ILE A 4 2.76 2.19 -25.72
CA ILE A 4 2.00 3.44 -25.82
C ILE A 4 2.63 4.36 -26.87
N LYS A 5 1.84 5.29 -27.40
CA LYS A 5 2.31 6.33 -28.33
C LYS A 5 2.69 7.59 -27.56
N CYS A 6 3.89 8.12 -27.80
CA CYS A 6 4.29 9.39 -27.21
C CYS A 6 3.34 10.50 -27.68
N PRO A 7 2.70 11.26 -26.78
CA PRO A 7 1.74 12.31 -27.14
C PRO A 7 2.39 13.49 -27.88
N ASN A 8 3.70 13.67 -27.78
CA ASN A 8 4.43 14.74 -28.45
C ASN A 8 4.93 14.34 -29.85
N CYS A 9 5.63 13.20 -29.98
CA CYS A 9 6.27 12.82 -31.26
C CYS A 9 5.59 11.65 -32.00
N GLY A 10 4.62 10.97 -31.40
CA GLY A 10 3.88 9.86 -32.02
C GLY A 10 4.64 8.53 -32.16
N ASN A 11 5.88 8.45 -31.68
CA ASN A 11 6.64 7.19 -31.67
C ASN A 11 6.11 6.21 -30.61
N SER A 12 6.25 4.91 -30.88
CA SER A 12 5.90 3.86 -29.91
C SER A 12 7.00 3.71 -28.86
N ILE A 13 6.60 3.64 -27.59
CA ILE A 13 7.47 3.55 -26.41
C ILE A 13 6.83 2.60 -25.37
N SER A 14 7.59 2.18 -24.37
CA SER A 14 7.07 1.36 -23.27
C SER A 14 6.04 2.14 -22.45
N ASP A 15 5.00 1.46 -21.97
CA ASP A 15 3.98 1.96 -21.05
C ASP A 15 4.55 2.38 -19.67
N GLN A 16 5.76 1.92 -19.33
CA GLN A 16 6.47 2.27 -18.10
C GLN A 16 7.47 3.44 -18.27
N SER A 17 7.62 3.99 -19.48
CA SER A 17 8.60 5.05 -19.73
C SER A 17 8.18 6.39 -19.12
N THR A 18 8.96 6.91 -18.17
CA THR A 18 8.80 8.26 -17.61
C THR A 18 9.13 9.37 -18.61
N ASN A 19 10.05 9.10 -19.54
CA ASN A 19 10.45 10.01 -20.62
C ASN A 19 10.46 9.29 -21.98
N CYS A 20 10.09 9.99 -23.05
CA CYS A 20 10.21 9.46 -24.40
C CYS A 20 11.67 9.43 -24.88
N ILE A 21 12.19 8.27 -25.25
CA ILE A 21 13.57 8.13 -25.77
C ILE A 21 13.83 8.89 -27.09
N TYR A 22 12.78 9.19 -27.87
CA TYR A 22 12.92 9.82 -29.19
C TYR A 22 12.87 11.36 -29.16
N CYS A 23 12.16 11.95 -28.19
CA CYS A 23 11.98 13.41 -28.14
C CYS A 23 12.14 13.99 -26.73
N ASN A 24 12.52 13.16 -25.75
CA ASN A 24 12.73 13.50 -24.34
C ASN A 24 11.53 14.15 -23.63
N TYR A 25 10.33 13.98 -24.18
CA TYR A 25 9.09 14.50 -23.58
C TYR A 25 8.76 13.72 -22.30
N LYS A 26 8.50 14.43 -21.20
CA LYS A 26 8.07 13.85 -19.92
C LYS A 26 6.64 13.38 -20.02
N ILE A 27 6.40 12.11 -19.71
CA ILE A 27 5.09 11.49 -19.84
C ILE A 27 4.48 11.41 -18.45
N LYS A 28 3.45 12.23 -18.21
CA LYS A 28 2.64 12.09 -17.01
C LYS A 28 1.61 11.00 -17.24
N VAL A 29 1.70 9.95 -16.42
CA VAL A 29 0.75 8.85 -16.40
C VAL A 29 -0.11 9.03 -15.15
N CYS A 30 -1.43 8.87 -15.29
CA CYS A 30 -2.34 8.87 -14.17
C CYS A 30 -1.95 7.72 -13.23
N PRO A 31 -1.60 8.03 -11.97
CA PRO A 31 -1.09 7.02 -11.04
C PRO A 31 -2.15 6.00 -10.61
N GLU A 32 -3.44 6.27 -10.83
CA GLU A 32 -4.54 5.33 -10.52
C GLU A 32 -4.89 4.36 -11.65
N CYS A 33 -4.74 4.75 -12.92
CA CYS A 33 -5.32 3.96 -14.02
C CYS A 33 -4.39 3.75 -15.22
N GLY A 34 -3.15 4.22 -15.14
CA GLY A 34 -2.15 4.05 -16.20
C GLY A 34 -2.44 4.89 -17.46
N ASN A 35 -3.46 5.75 -17.46
CA ASN A 35 -3.78 6.58 -18.62
C ASN A 35 -2.80 7.74 -18.75
N THR A 36 -2.31 8.02 -19.95
CA THR A 36 -1.52 9.24 -20.19
C THR A 36 -2.40 10.48 -20.02
N VAL A 37 -1.89 11.46 -19.27
CA VAL A 37 -2.59 12.71 -18.95
C VAL A 37 -1.76 13.91 -19.40
N ASN A 38 -2.43 14.99 -19.81
CA ASN A 38 -1.76 16.24 -20.15
C ASN A 38 -1.31 16.96 -18.85
N GLU A 39 -0.28 17.80 -18.94
CA GLU A 39 0.24 18.56 -17.80
C GLU A 39 -0.78 19.53 -17.18
N GLU A 40 -1.84 19.88 -17.92
CA GLU A 40 -2.90 20.82 -17.52
C GLU A 40 -4.19 20.14 -17.03
N CYS A 41 -4.17 18.83 -16.74
CA CYS A 41 -5.35 18.12 -16.24
C CYS A 41 -5.32 18.00 -14.71
N ASP A 42 -6.18 18.75 -14.02
CA ASP A 42 -6.38 18.61 -12.56
C ASP A 42 -7.13 17.33 -12.16
N ILE A 43 -7.78 16.67 -13.11
CA ILE A 43 -8.54 15.43 -12.91
C ILE A 43 -8.34 14.52 -14.13
N CYS A 44 -8.04 13.24 -13.90
CA CYS A 44 -7.90 12.23 -14.93
C CYS A 44 -9.23 12.03 -15.67
N PRO A 45 -9.29 12.22 -16.99
CA PRO A 45 -10.53 12.07 -17.75
C PRO A 45 -11.00 10.61 -17.88
N LYS A 46 -10.16 9.64 -17.53
CA LYS A 46 -10.49 8.19 -17.61
C LYS A 46 -11.03 7.63 -16.30
N CYS A 47 -10.45 7.99 -15.16
CA CYS A 47 -10.80 7.40 -13.86
C CYS A 47 -11.30 8.41 -12.81
N GLY A 48 -11.27 9.71 -13.10
CA GLY A 48 -11.70 10.74 -12.15
C GLY A 48 -10.70 11.07 -11.03
N PHE A 49 -9.48 10.52 -11.08
CA PHE A 49 -8.43 10.80 -10.08
C PHE A 49 -7.92 12.24 -10.17
N PRO A 50 -7.89 13.04 -9.09
CA PRO A 50 -7.39 14.40 -9.11
C PRO A 50 -5.84 14.44 -9.19
N ILE A 51 -5.30 15.09 -10.23
CA ILE A 51 -3.86 15.16 -10.61
C ILE A 51 -3.28 16.58 -10.36
N GLY A 52 -3.90 17.34 -9.44
CA GLY A 52 -3.57 18.73 -9.16
C GLY A 52 -2.06 19.02 -9.00
N SER A 53 -1.61 20.07 -9.69
CA SER A 53 -0.23 20.53 -9.77
C SER A 53 0.38 20.87 -8.40
N GLN A 54 1.37 20.10 -7.95
CA GLN A 54 2.34 20.62 -6.98
C GLN A 54 3.46 21.34 -7.74
N SER A 55 3.55 22.67 -7.56
CA SER A 55 4.69 23.50 -7.96
C SER A 55 5.50 23.88 -6.70
N PRO A 56 6.82 24.07 -6.82
CA PRO A 56 7.79 23.88 -5.75
C PRO A 56 7.93 25.12 -4.87
N ASN A 57 8.20 24.89 -3.58
CA ASN A 57 9.20 25.59 -2.75
C ASN A 57 8.82 25.56 -1.26
N ASN A 58 9.69 25.03 -0.40
CA ASN A 58 10.68 25.86 0.29
C ASN A 58 11.42 25.05 1.36
N ASN A 59 12.74 25.06 1.20
CA ASN A 59 13.78 24.97 2.23
C ASN A 59 13.28 25.06 3.69
N SER A 60 13.53 24.01 4.46
CA SER A 60 14.02 24.16 5.82
C SER A 60 15.42 23.57 5.88
N SER A 61 16.40 24.48 5.92
CA SER A 61 17.77 24.19 6.28
C SER A 61 17.81 23.71 7.74
N VAL A 62 18.13 22.44 7.95
CA VAL A 62 18.73 22.00 9.21
C VAL A 62 20.07 21.36 8.88
N SER A 63 21.10 22.15 9.15
CA SER A 63 22.48 21.68 9.23
C SER A 63 22.58 20.64 10.33
N THR A 64 22.90 19.40 9.96
CA THR A 64 23.67 18.54 10.86
C THR A 64 24.71 17.79 10.05
N GLN A 65 25.95 18.27 10.15
CA GLN A 65 27.11 17.43 9.90
C GLN A 65 27.07 16.24 10.85
N LYS A 66 27.27 15.01 10.34
CA LYS A 66 28.02 13.94 11.00
C LYS A 66 28.26 12.73 10.07
N SER A 67 29.54 12.53 9.81
CA SER A 67 30.37 11.31 9.67
C SER A 67 29.78 9.94 9.29
N PRO A 68 30.58 9.09 8.60
CA PRO A 68 30.15 7.79 8.10
C PRO A 68 29.98 6.82 9.28
N VAL A 69 28.77 6.32 9.48
CA VAL A 69 28.49 5.24 10.43
C VAL A 69 27.92 4.07 9.65
N ASN A 70 28.45 2.90 9.99
CA ASN A 70 28.12 1.56 9.51
C ASN A 70 26.65 1.18 9.76
N ASN A 71 25.76 1.57 8.83
CA ASN A 71 24.30 1.43 8.92
C ASN A 71 23.76 0.00 8.66
N THR A 72 24.57 -0.94 8.17
CA THR A 72 24.15 -2.32 7.84
C THR A 72 23.56 -3.10 9.03
N LYS A 73 23.87 -2.73 10.27
CA LYS A 73 23.31 -3.38 11.47
C LYS A 73 21.90 -2.91 11.87
N LYS A 74 21.44 -1.76 11.37
CA LYS A 74 20.10 -1.23 11.71
C LYS A 74 18.99 -1.84 10.85
N ILE A 75 19.31 -2.18 9.60
CA ILE A 75 18.35 -2.70 8.61
C ILE A 75 17.83 -4.10 9.01
N ILE A 76 18.67 -4.92 9.67
CA ILE A 76 18.28 -6.24 10.18
C ILE A 76 17.28 -6.15 11.35
N ILE A 77 17.27 -5.03 12.08
CA ILE A 77 16.39 -4.83 13.26
C ILE A 77 14.97 -4.46 12.83
N GLY A 78 14.81 -3.68 11.75
CA GLY A 78 13.49 -3.32 11.19
C GLY A 78 12.72 -4.53 10.65
N ALA A 79 13.41 -5.41 9.90
CA ALA A 79 12.81 -6.63 9.36
C ALA A 79 12.30 -7.58 10.46
N LEU A 80 13.04 -7.73 11.57
CA LEU A 80 12.62 -8.55 12.71
C LEU A 80 11.39 -8.00 13.43
N ALA A 81 11.26 -6.68 13.56
CA ALA A 81 10.12 -6.04 14.19
C ALA A 81 8.84 -6.18 13.32
N LEU A 82 8.99 -6.05 12.00
CA LEU A 82 7.89 -6.26 11.04
C LEU A 82 7.34 -7.69 11.12
N CYS A 83 8.20 -8.71 11.19
CA CYS A 83 7.79 -10.11 11.34
C CYS A 83 7.03 -10.40 12.65
N VAL A 84 7.27 -9.64 13.73
CA VAL A 84 6.57 -9.82 15.02
C VAL A 84 5.12 -9.33 14.95
N LEU A 85 4.85 -8.23 14.25
CA LEU A 85 3.49 -7.70 14.07
C LEU A 85 2.58 -8.68 13.30
N ILE A 86 3.16 -9.50 12.42
CA ILE A 86 2.43 -10.42 11.54
C ILE A 86 1.94 -11.68 12.28
N GLY A 87 2.60 -12.09 13.37
CA GLY A 87 2.20 -13.24 14.19
C GLY A 87 0.79 -13.10 14.78
N ALA A 88 0.30 -11.87 14.99
CA ALA A 88 -1.06 -11.58 15.44
C ALA A 88 -2.08 -11.51 14.28
N VAL A 89 -1.63 -11.23 13.07
CA VAL A 89 -2.45 -10.87 11.90
C VAL A 89 -3.00 -12.09 11.14
N PHE A 90 -2.24 -13.19 11.09
CA PHE A 90 -2.68 -14.44 10.43
C PHE A 90 -3.97 -15.04 11.03
N GLY A 91 -4.25 -14.78 12.32
CA GLY A 91 -5.50 -15.21 12.97
C GLY A 91 -6.76 -14.49 12.46
N ILE A 92 -6.61 -13.24 12.02
CA ILE A 92 -7.70 -12.38 11.56
C ILE A 92 -8.12 -12.76 10.12
N LYS A 93 -7.16 -13.01 9.21
CA LYS A 93 -7.44 -13.36 7.80
C LYS A 93 -8.24 -14.66 7.65
N ALA A 94 -7.98 -15.67 8.49
CA ALA A 94 -8.76 -16.91 8.54
C ALA A 94 -10.21 -16.69 9.04
N SER A 95 -10.42 -15.72 9.94
CA SER A 95 -11.75 -15.35 10.46
C SER A 95 -12.56 -14.54 9.44
N LEU A 96 -11.91 -13.61 8.72
CA LEU A 96 -12.54 -12.77 7.70
C LEU A 96 -13.01 -13.59 6.47
N SER A 97 -12.20 -14.53 6.00
CA SER A 97 -12.51 -15.41 4.86
C SER A 97 -13.75 -16.31 5.10
N ASN A 98 -14.09 -16.56 6.36
CA ASN A 98 -15.25 -17.37 6.75
C ASN A 98 -16.58 -16.58 6.69
N LYS A 99 -16.54 -15.24 6.59
CA LYS A 99 -17.72 -14.36 6.61
C LYS A 99 -18.34 -14.19 5.22
N GLU A 100 -17.53 -14.15 4.16
CA GLU A 100 -17.96 -13.97 2.76
C GLU A 100 -18.88 -15.10 2.24
N ASN A 101 -18.82 -16.30 2.83
CA ASN A 101 -19.67 -17.43 2.46
C ASN A 101 -21.07 -17.45 3.11
N ARG A 102 -21.38 -16.54 4.05
CA ARG A 102 -22.68 -16.54 4.76
C ARG A 102 -23.76 -15.67 4.10
N ASP A 103 -23.39 -14.69 3.28
CA ASP A 103 -24.35 -13.71 2.73
C ASP A 103 -25.08 -14.19 1.45
N LYS A 104 -24.73 -15.36 0.90
CA LYS A 104 -25.37 -15.92 -0.32
C LYS A 104 -26.62 -16.78 -0.07
N SER A 105 -27.03 -17.05 1.17
CA SER A 105 -28.08 -18.06 1.46
C SER A 105 -29.31 -17.58 2.25
N ASN A 106 -29.57 -16.28 2.39
CA ASN A 106 -30.80 -15.84 3.05
C ASN A 106 -31.48 -14.64 2.36
N SER A 107 -32.01 -14.87 1.16
CA SER A 107 -33.07 -14.03 0.60
C SER A 107 -34.42 -14.44 1.22
N VAL A 108 -34.80 -13.79 2.32
CA VAL A 108 -36.14 -13.94 2.89
C VAL A 108 -37.12 -13.10 2.06
N ASN A 109 -38.16 -13.78 1.57
CA ASN A 109 -39.31 -13.19 0.89
C ASN A 109 -40.05 -12.19 1.78
N VAL A 110 -40.28 -10.98 1.27
CA VAL A 110 -41.26 -10.04 1.83
C VAL A 110 -42.58 -10.27 1.10
N VAL A 111 -43.60 -10.72 1.83
CA VAL A 111 -45.00 -10.74 1.38
C VAL A 111 -45.72 -9.60 2.09
N GLU A 112 -46.35 -8.74 1.29
CA GLU A 112 -47.27 -7.68 1.71
C GLU A 112 -48.62 -8.27 2.14
N GLU A 113 -49.24 -7.77 3.22
CA GLU A 113 -50.69 -7.53 3.26
C GLU A 113 -51.11 -6.55 4.37
N SER A 114 -52.26 -5.91 4.16
CA SER A 114 -52.79 -4.64 4.70
C SER A 114 -53.73 -4.75 5.91
N ASP A 115 -53.90 -3.64 6.67
CA ASP A 115 -55.18 -2.89 6.86
C ASP A 115 -55.43 -2.19 8.24
N SER A 116 -55.75 -0.88 8.15
CA SER A 116 -56.73 -0.02 8.87
C SER A 116 -56.70 0.30 10.40
N LYS A 117 -56.58 1.63 10.68
CA LYS A 117 -57.05 2.49 11.83
C LYS A 117 -56.34 2.30 13.18
N ASN A 118 -55.88 3.30 13.94
CA ASN A 118 -56.52 4.54 14.45
C ASN A 118 -55.43 5.39 15.15
N ASP A 119 -55.68 6.66 15.51
CA ASP A 119 -54.77 7.76 15.94
C ASP A 119 -53.75 7.53 17.12
N LYS A 120 -53.01 6.42 17.15
CA LYS A 120 -51.74 6.21 17.88
C LYS A 120 -50.51 6.09 16.95
N ILE A 121 -50.75 6.17 15.64
CA ILE A 121 -49.84 5.76 14.56
C ILE A 121 -48.62 6.67 14.37
N LYS A 122 -48.56 7.86 14.97
CA LYS A 122 -47.41 8.78 14.79
C LYS A 122 -46.28 8.61 15.80
N GLU A 123 -46.55 8.03 16.96
CA GLU A 123 -45.54 7.84 18.02
C GLU A 123 -44.85 6.48 17.84
N ASP A 124 -45.62 5.42 17.56
CA ASP A 124 -45.11 4.08 17.29
C ASP A 124 -44.33 3.99 15.95
N ALA A 125 -44.73 4.74 14.92
CA ALA A 125 -43.99 4.82 13.66
C ALA A 125 -42.66 5.58 13.80
N LYS A 126 -42.60 6.57 14.71
CA LYS A 126 -41.38 7.34 14.96
C LYS A 126 -40.34 6.50 15.70
N SER A 127 -40.76 5.70 16.69
CA SER A 127 -39.87 4.78 17.40
C SER A 127 -39.36 3.65 16.51
N HIS A 128 -40.17 3.12 15.59
CA HIS A 128 -39.71 2.10 14.63
C HIS A 128 -38.71 2.65 13.61
N ILE A 129 -38.92 3.88 13.10
CA ILE A 129 -37.96 4.54 12.20
C ILE A 129 -36.64 4.83 12.92
N GLU A 130 -36.70 5.24 14.19
CA GLU A 130 -35.51 5.52 15.00
C GLU A 130 -34.71 4.24 15.30
N GLU A 131 -35.39 3.13 15.61
CA GLU A 131 -34.77 1.81 15.80
C GLU A 131 -34.12 1.27 14.51
N GLU A 132 -34.81 1.39 13.37
CA GLU A 132 -34.27 0.99 12.06
C GLU A 132 -33.05 1.83 11.65
N SER A 133 -33.08 3.14 11.91
CA SER A 133 -31.94 4.04 11.65
C SER A 133 -30.73 3.70 12.51
N LYS A 134 -30.94 3.35 13.79
CA LYS A 134 -29.89 2.92 14.70
C LYS A 134 -29.28 1.59 14.27
N LEU A 135 -30.12 0.63 13.88
CA LEU A 135 -29.67 -0.67 13.36
C LEU A 135 -28.83 -0.52 12.08
N LEU A 136 -29.18 0.45 11.22
CA LEU A 136 -28.40 0.75 10.02
C LEU A 136 -27.03 1.35 10.39
N GLN A 137 -26.97 2.29 11.33
CA GLN A 137 -25.71 2.85 11.82
C GLN A 137 -24.80 1.79 12.45
N GLU A 138 -25.37 0.86 13.23
CA GLU A 138 -24.62 -0.26 13.83
C GLU A 138 -24.05 -1.21 12.75
N LYS A 139 -24.81 -1.45 11.67
CA LYS A 139 -24.34 -2.23 10.52
C LYS A 139 -23.22 -1.53 9.75
N ASP A 140 -23.41 -0.26 9.41
CA ASP A 140 -22.41 0.56 8.71
C ASP A 140 -21.11 0.63 9.52
N LEU A 141 -21.22 0.76 10.84
CA LEU A 141 -20.09 0.72 11.77
C LEU A 141 -19.36 -0.63 11.79
N ALA A 142 -20.10 -1.73 11.87
CA ALA A 142 -19.51 -3.06 11.87
C ALA A 142 -18.82 -3.38 10.54
N GLU A 143 -19.39 -2.96 9.42
CA GLU A 143 -18.77 -3.09 8.10
C GLU A 143 -17.51 -2.24 7.98
N TYR A 144 -17.55 -0.99 8.45
CA TYR A 144 -16.38 -0.11 8.46
C TYR A 144 -15.22 -0.72 9.25
N LYS A 145 -15.46 -1.22 10.48
CA LYS A 145 -14.44 -1.87 11.31
C LYS A 145 -13.79 -3.07 10.60
N VAL A 146 -14.60 -3.90 9.94
CA VAL A 146 -14.11 -5.06 9.19
C VAL A 146 -13.24 -4.63 7.99
N ASN A 147 -13.69 -3.64 7.23
CA ASN A 147 -12.91 -3.11 6.10
C ASN A 147 -11.61 -2.43 6.57
N TYR A 148 -11.64 -1.79 7.74
CA TYR A 148 -10.47 -1.16 8.35
C TYR A 148 -9.40 -2.19 8.71
N SER A 149 -9.79 -3.24 9.44
CA SER A 149 -8.90 -4.36 9.74
C SER A 149 -8.40 -5.05 8.47
N SER A 150 -9.25 -5.19 7.44
CA SER A 150 -8.82 -5.76 6.17
C SER A 150 -7.76 -4.90 5.48
N ALA A 151 -7.90 -3.57 5.48
CA ALA A 151 -6.90 -2.66 4.92
C ALA A 151 -5.59 -2.71 5.71
N MET A 152 -5.68 -2.68 7.04
CA MET A 152 -4.55 -2.86 7.96
C MET A 152 -3.75 -4.12 7.63
N VAL A 153 -4.42 -5.29 7.59
CA VAL A 153 -3.77 -6.58 7.30
C VAL A 153 -3.13 -6.60 5.91
N SER A 154 -3.83 -6.11 4.89
CA SER A 154 -3.32 -6.10 3.51
C SER A 154 -2.07 -5.21 3.38
N MET A 155 -2.02 -4.08 4.09
CA MET A 155 -0.87 -3.18 4.10
C MET A 155 0.35 -3.79 4.81
N LEU A 156 0.16 -4.55 5.89
CA LEU A 156 1.28 -5.27 6.53
C LEU A 156 1.88 -6.32 5.61
N GLU A 157 1.04 -7.14 4.99
CA GLU A 157 1.49 -8.16 4.05
C GLU A 157 2.29 -7.53 2.91
N GLY A 158 1.80 -6.40 2.37
CA GLY A 158 2.50 -5.63 1.36
C GLY A 158 3.82 -5.03 1.84
N ALA A 159 3.85 -4.51 3.06
CA ALA A 159 5.05 -3.93 3.65
C ALA A 159 6.11 -5.00 3.92
N GLU A 160 5.72 -6.21 4.33
CA GLU A 160 6.61 -7.37 4.49
C GLU A 160 7.26 -7.76 3.17
N ILE A 161 6.46 -7.97 2.13
CA ILE A 161 6.97 -8.30 0.80
C ILE A 161 7.90 -7.19 0.29
N SER A 162 7.52 -5.92 0.48
CA SER A 162 8.34 -4.77 0.10
C SER A 162 9.67 -4.74 0.83
N ASN A 163 9.64 -4.94 2.16
CA ASN A 163 10.82 -4.98 3.01
C ASN A 163 11.79 -6.08 2.57
N ASP A 164 11.29 -7.29 2.34
CA ASP A 164 12.12 -8.42 1.91
C ASP A 164 12.77 -8.15 0.55
N CYS A 165 12.02 -7.57 -0.39
CA CYS A 165 12.56 -7.14 -1.67
C CYS A 165 13.66 -6.08 -1.49
N CYS A 166 13.40 -5.04 -0.70
CA CYS A 166 14.36 -3.96 -0.43
C CYS A 166 15.64 -4.47 0.25
N VAL A 167 15.52 -5.38 1.23
CA VAL A 167 16.66 -6.03 1.89
C VAL A 167 17.48 -6.84 0.89
N LYS A 168 16.83 -7.61 0.00
CA LYS A 168 17.52 -8.36 -1.05
C LYS A 168 18.26 -7.44 -2.01
N ILE A 169 17.63 -6.34 -2.46
CA ILE A 169 18.25 -5.32 -3.32
C ILE A 169 19.50 -4.75 -2.64
N LEU A 170 19.40 -4.36 -1.36
CA LEU A 170 20.54 -3.84 -0.60
C LEU A 170 21.68 -4.85 -0.49
N LYS A 171 21.39 -6.11 -0.17
CA LYS A 171 22.42 -7.15 -0.07
C LYS A 171 23.13 -7.35 -1.40
N VAL A 172 22.38 -7.54 -2.49
CA VAL A 172 22.97 -7.75 -3.83
C VAL A 172 23.82 -6.56 -4.26
N TRP A 173 23.29 -5.34 -4.10
CA TRP A 173 24.01 -4.11 -4.45
C TRP A 173 25.29 -3.96 -3.61
N GLY A 174 25.17 -4.12 -2.29
CA GLY A 174 26.28 -3.98 -1.36
C GLY A 174 27.36 -5.02 -1.56
N ASN A 175 26.99 -6.29 -1.62
CA ASN A 175 27.94 -7.40 -1.77
C ASN A 175 28.73 -7.31 -3.08
N SER A 176 28.14 -6.74 -4.13
CA SER A 176 28.84 -6.44 -5.39
C SER A 176 29.84 -5.28 -5.28
N ILE A 177 29.56 -4.28 -4.43
CA ILE A 177 30.46 -3.13 -4.20
C ILE A 177 31.65 -3.53 -3.33
N TRP A 178 31.40 -4.33 -2.30
CA TRP A 178 32.41 -4.68 -1.28
C TRP A 178 33.04 -6.06 -1.49
N GLU A 179 32.63 -6.79 -2.53
CA GLU A 179 33.13 -8.13 -2.83
C GLU A 179 32.95 -9.07 -1.63
N GLU A 180 31.78 -9.00 -0.99
CA GLU A 180 31.43 -9.83 0.18
C GLU A 180 30.69 -11.08 -0.27
N HIS A 181 31.21 -12.24 0.13
CA HIS A 181 30.55 -13.53 -0.09
C HIS A 181 29.36 -13.72 0.85
N ASP A 182 28.25 -14.20 0.31
CA ASP A 182 27.02 -14.47 1.03
C ASP A 182 26.24 -15.58 0.32
N ASP A 183 25.92 -16.65 1.05
CA ASP A 183 25.30 -17.88 0.50
C ASP A 183 23.97 -17.61 -0.24
N GLU A 184 23.27 -16.54 0.12
CA GLU A 184 21.99 -16.15 -0.46
C GLU A 184 22.14 -15.35 -1.76
N THR A 185 23.17 -14.50 -1.85
CA THR A 185 23.33 -13.52 -2.94
C THR A 185 24.49 -13.80 -3.89
N ASP A 186 25.41 -14.71 -3.56
CA ASP A 186 26.52 -15.11 -4.43
C ASP A 186 26.05 -15.55 -5.82
N LYS A 187 24.85 -16.16 -5.92
CA LYS A 187 24.25 -16.51 -7.22
C LYS A 187 23.98 -15.32 -8.14
N TYR A 188 23.90 -14.11 -7.59
CA TYR A 188 23.69 -12.86 -8.34
C TYR A 188 24.97 -12.04 -8.47
N THR A 189 25.86 -12.12 -7.49
CA THR A 189 27.01 -11.23 -7.34
C THR A 189 28.33 -11.86 -7.76
N TYR A 190 28.44 -13.19 -7.85
CA TYR A 190 29.71 -13.90 -8.09
C TYR A 190 29.60 -14.99 -9.16
N ASN A 191 30.59 -15.08 -10.05
CA ASN A 191 30.58 -16.04 -11.17
C ASN A 191 31.42 -17.31 -10.95
N GLY A 192 31.99 -17.48 -9.75
CA GLY A 192 32.94 -18.55 -9.45
C GLY A 192 34.41 -18.12 -9.51
N THR A 193 34.70 -16.96 -10.12
CA THR A 193 36.07 -16.41 -10.25
C THR A 193 36.17 -14.96 -9.76
N GLU A 194 35.18 -14.12 -10.09
CA GLU A 194 35.16 -12.70 -9.74
C GLU A 194 33.73 -12.22 -9.45
N PHE A 195 33.64 -11.09 -8.74
CA PHE A 195 32.38 -10.41 -8.49
C PHE A 195 31.92 -9.61 -9.71
N TYR A 196 30.63 -9.61 -9.97
CA TYR A 196 30.00 -8.75 -10.96
C TYR A 196 29.95 -7.30 -10.48
N ASP A 197 29.95 -6.34 -11.41
CA ASP A 197 29.60 -4.96 -11.07
C ASP A 197 28.14 -4.88 -10.61
N PHE A 198 27.83 -3.85 -9.82
CA PHE A 198 26.51 -3.76 -9.20
C PHE A 198 25.33 -3.70 -10.20
N ASN A 199 25.52 -3.16 -11.41
CA ASN A 199 24.42 -3.15 -12.41
C ASN A 199 24.15 -4.56 -12.90
N THR A 200 25.20 -5.30 -13.27
CA THR A 200 25.08 -6.70 -13.68
C THR A 200 24.48 -7.57 -12.56
N ALA A 201 24.88 -7.35 -11.31
CA ALA A 201 24.35 -8.10 -10.19
C ALA A 201 22.85 -7.82 -9.93
N LEU A 202 22.43 -6.55 -10.05
CA LEU A 202 21.01 -6.20 -9.96
C LEU A 202 20.22 -6.77 -11.15
N ASP A 203 20.76 -6.74 -12.37
CA ASP A 203 20.12 -7.36 -13.53
C ASP A 203 19.93 -8.88 -13.34
N ASN A 204 20.91 -9.55 -12.73
CA ASN A 204 20.80 -10.96 -12.35
C ASN A 204 19.69 -11.18 -11.31
N LEU A 205 19.58 -10.31 -10.30
CA LEU A 205 18.51 -10.38 -9.30
C LEU A 205 17.12 -10.20 -9.95
N TYR A 206 16.95 -9.19 -10.81
CA TYR A 206 15.67 -8.96 -11.51
C TYR A 206 15.32 -10.04 -12.54
N SER A 207 16.30 -10.83 -12.97
CA SER A 207 16.09 -12.00 -13.84
C SER A 207 15.77 -13.28 -13.05
N ASP A 208 15.91 -13.27 -11.73
CA ASP A 208 15.61 -14.41 -10.87
C ASP A 208 14.11 -14.63 -10.75
N GLN A 209 13.70 -15.90 -10.87
CA GLN A 209 12.29 -16.27 -10.88
C GLN A 209 11.62 -16.05 -9.52
N ASP A 210 12.33 -16.32 -8.41
CA ASP A 210 11.77 -16.19 -7.06
C ASP A 210 11.58 -14.69 -6.74
N PHE A 211 12.59 -13.89 -7.06
CA PHE A 211 12.50 -12.44 -6.86
C PHE A 211 11.42 -11.80 -7.75
N SER A 212 11.33 -12.22 -9.02
CA SER A 212 10.26 -11.77 -9.92
C SER A 212 8.86 -12.13 -9.40
N ALA A 213 8.70 -13.33 -8.82
CA ALA A 213 7.45 -13.76 -8.22
C ALA A 213 7.09 -12.95 -6.95
N SER A 214 8.08 -12.56 -6.15
CA SER A 214 7.87 -11.64 -5.03
C SER A 214 7.38 -10.26 -5.51
N LEU A 215 7.95 -9.73 -6.59
CA LEU A 215 7.48 -8.47 -7.19
C LEU A 215 6.06 -8.59 -7.76
N GLU A 216 5.72 -9.70 -8.42
CA GLU A 216 4.36 -9.98 -8.89
C GLU A 216 3.36 -10.00 -7.74
N SER A 217 3.68 -10.72 -6.67
CA SER A 217 2.87 -10.75 -5.43
C SER A 217 2.68 -9.36 -4.83
N LEU A 218 3.70 -8.50 -4.90
CA LEU A 218 3.63 -7.13 -4.43
C LEU A 218 2.73 -6.24 -5.31
N TYR A 219 2.71 -6.45 -6.63
CA TYR A 219 1.79 -5.76 -7.52
C TYR A 219 0.33 -6.16 -7.24
N ASP A 220 0.08 -7.45 -7.07
CA ASP A 220 -1.25 -7.96 -6.72
C ASP A 220 -1.72 -7.41 -5.36
N ASN A 221 -0.85 -7.45 -4.35
CA ASN A 221 -1.14 -6.90 -3.03
C ASN A 221 -1.48 -5.40 -3.09
N LYS A 222 -0.79 -4.61 -3.92
CA LYS A 222 -1.11 -3.19 -4.09
C LYS A 222 -2.55 -2.99 -4.55
N ASP A 223 -3.04 -3.80 -5.49
CA ASP A 223 -4.41 -3.73 -5.96
C ASP A 223 -5.41 -4.12 -4.85
N GLU A 224 -5.07 -5.11 -4.02
CA GLU A 224 -5.86 -5.48 -2.83
C GLU A 224 -5.95 -4.35 -1.81
N VAL A 225 -4.81 -3.75 -1.45
CA VAL A 225 -4.72 -2.60 -0.54
C VAL A 225 -5.57 -1.43 -1.07
N MET A 226 -5.42 -1.09 -2.35
CA MET A 226 -6.23 -0.04 -2.98
C MET A 226 -7.73 -0.36 -2.94
N GLY A 227 -8.10 -1.62 -3.16
CA GLY A 227 -9.47 -2.10 -3.02
C GLY A 227 -10.01 -1.95 -1.60
N ALA A 228 -9.20 -2.27 -0.58
CA ALA A 228 -9.58 -2.16 0.82
C ALA A 228 -9.76 -0.69 1.25
N ILE A 229 -8.82 0.20 0.91
CA ILE A 229 -8.92 1.63 1.21
C ILE A 229 -10.14 2.26 0.52
N LYS A 230 -10.45 1.88 -0.72
CA LYS A 230 -11.64 2.39 -1.44
C LYS A 230 -12.96 2.10 -0.73
N LYS A 231 -13.06 0.97 -0.03
CA LYS A 231 -14.25 0.62 0.78
C LYS A 231 -14.43 1.53 2.00
N LEU A 232 -13.38 2.23 2.43
CA LEU A 232 -13.39 3.11 3.61
C LEU A 232 -13.74 4.56 3.27
N ASN A 233 -13.83 4.93 2.00
CA ASN A 233 -14.15 6.31 1.56
C ASN A 233 -15.48 6.83 2.09
N LYS A 234 -16.42 5.93 2.43
CA LYS A 234 -17.66 6.27 3.13
C LYS A 234 -17.58 5.66 4.53
N TYR A 235 -17.48 6.51 5.54
CA TYR A 235 -17.35 6.09 6.93
C TYR A 235 -18.44 6.71 7.82
N PRO A 236 -18.85 6.03 8.91
CA PRO A 236 -19.83 6.56 9.86
C PRO A 236 -19.34 7.81 10.62
N ASP A 237 -20.27 8.58 11.17
CA ASP A 237 -19.96 9.70 12.06
C ASP A 237 -19.07 9.24 13.23
N GLY A 238 -18.02 10.03 13.51
CA GLY A 238 -17.04 9.72 14.56
C GLY A 238 -15.84 8.88 14.12
N MET A 239 -15.78 8.43 12.86
CA MET A 239 -14.66 7.64 12.32
C MET A 239 -13.62 8.44 11.53
N GLU A 240 -13.66 9.76 11.62
CA GLU A 240 -12.75 10.65 10.89
C GLU A 240 -11.28 10.41 11.25
N TYR A 241 -10.98 10.22 12.55
CA TYR A 241 -9.62 9.94 13.00
C TYR A 241 -9.08 8.64 12.40
N SER A 242 -9.83 7.54 12.52
CA SER A 242 -9.40 6.25 11.97
C SER A 242 -9.23 6.34 10.45
N TYR A 243 -10.15 7.01 9.75
CA TYR A 243 -10.04 7.17 8.29
C TYR A 243 -8.80 7.94 7.86
N GLU A 244 -8.43 9.03 8.56
CA GLU A 244 -7.19 9.73 8.26
C GLU A 244 -5.95 8.90 8.65
N LEU A 245 -6.03 8.13 9.73
CA LEU A 245 -4.93 7.27 10.17
C LEU A 245 -4.64 6.13 9.17
N ILE A 246 -5.67 5.46 8.64
CA ILE A 246 -5.46 4.40 7.65
C ILE A 246 -4.93 4.95 6.31
N LYS A 247 -5.27 6.19 5.96
CA LYS A 247 -4.68 6.90 4.81
C LYS A 247 -3.20 7.21 5.04
N GLU A 248 -2.83 7.64 6.24
CA GLU A 248 -1.42 7.79 6.63
C GLU A 248 -0.67 6.46 6.50
N GLY A 249 -1.29 5.35 6.93
CA GLY A 249 -0.75 3.99 6.74
C GLY A 249 -0.58 3.58 5.28
N TYR A 250 -1.54 3.96 4.43
CA TYR A 250 -1.44 3.73 2.99
C TYR A 250 -0.28 4.51 2.36
N ASP A 251 -0.11 5.78 2.75
CA ASP A 251 0.98 6.62 2.25
C ASP A 251 2.36 6.12 2.70
N SER A 252 2.48 5.59 3.93
CA SER A 252 3.74 5.00 4.41
C SER A 252 4.04 3.66 3.72
N TYR A 253 3.05 2.77 3.57
CA TYR A 253 3.15 1.54 2.77
C TYR A 253 3.63 1.83 1.34
N LYS A 254 3.06 2.85 0.70
CA LYS A 254 3.39 3.21 -0.68
C LYS A 254 4.85 3.61 -0.86
N LYS A 255 5.49 4.20 0.15
CA LYS A 255 6.92 4.51 0.11
C LYS A 255 7.75 3.23 0.03
N LEU A 256 7.47 2.24 0.89
CA LEU A 256 8.12 0.93 0.85
C LEU A 256 7.90 0.21 -0.48
N TYR A 257 6.65 0.20 -0.96
CA TYR A 257 6.31 -0.36 -2.27
C TYR A 257 7.13 0.27 -3.40
N ASN A 258 7.29 1.60 -3.41
CA ASN A 258 8.04 2.28 -4.45
C ASN A 258 9.53 1.95 -4.40
N LEU A 259 10.13 1.83 -3.20
CA LEU A 259 11.52 1.42 -3.06
C LEU A 259 11.76 0.01 -3.60
N ALA A 260 10.83 -0.92 -3.33
CA ALA A 260 10.94 -2.29 -3.83
C ALA A 260 10.77 -2.40 -5.35
N THR A 261 9.86 -1.61 -5.94
CA THR A 261 9.47 -1.73 -7.35
C THR A 261 10.16 -0.75 -8.29
N SER A 262 10.78 0.31 -7.76
CA SER A 262 11.43 1.36 -8.53
C SER A 262 12.59 1.96 -7.74
N PRO A 263 13.61 1.16 -7.37
CA PRO A 263 14.76 1.67 -6.64
C PRO A 263 15.52 2.71 -7.48
N ASP A 264 15.95 3.79 -6.85
CA ASP A 264 16.74 4.83 -7.47
C ASP A 264 17.83 5.37 -6.55
N GLY A 265 18.61 6.33 -7.07
CA GLY A 265 19.67 6.97 -6.32
C GLY A 265 20.96 6.13 -6.22
N SER A 266 21.68 6.32 -5.12
CA SER A 266 22.92 5.62 -4.77
C SER A 266 22.67 4.59 -3.67
N PHE A 267 23.59 3.64 -3.50
CA PHE A 267 23.53 2.67 -2.39
C PHE A 267 23.23 3.34 -1.04
N ASN A 268 23.93 4.44 -0.71
CA ASN A 268 23.77 5.11 0.57
C ASN A 268 22.41 5.82 0.68
N SER A 269 22.01 6.58 -0.34
CA SER A 269 20.73 7.28 -0.31
C SER A 269 19.55 6.32 -0.29
N TYR A 270 19.62 5.23 -1.05
CA TYR A 270 18.62 4.18 -1.06
C TYR A 270 18.54 3.48 0.29
N SER A 271 19.69 3.14 0.89
CA SER A 271 19.75 2.53 2.22
C SER A 271 19.16 3.42 3.31
N ASP A 272 19.44 4.72 3.26
CA ASP A 272 18.91 5.68 4.23
C ASP A 272 17.40 5.87 4.03
N GLU A 273 16.94 6.04 2.79
CA GLU A 273 15.51 6.18 2.47
C GLU A 273 14.70 4.94 2.83
N PHE A 274 15.27 3.74 2.62
CA PHE A 274 14.64 2.50 3.06
C PHE A 274 14.52 2.39 4.57
N SER A 275 15.57 2.76 5.31
CA SER A 275 15.52 2.79 6.78
C SER A 275 14.43 3.76 7.26
N ASP A 276 14.40 4.97 6.72
CA ASP A 276 13.44 6.01 7.11
C ASP A 276 12.00 5.60 6.75
N ALA A 277 11.80 4.99 5.58
CA ALA A 277 10.49 4.49 5.16
C ALA A 277 9.99 3.35 6.05
N THR A 278 10.90 2.46 6.48
CA THR A 278 10.57 1.35 7.38
C THR A 278 10.20 1.87 8.77
N ASP A 279 11.00 2.75 9.35
CA ASP A 279 10.72 3.35 10.66
C ASP A 279 9.38 4.11 10.64
N ASN A 280 9.14 4.90 9.59
CA ASN A 280 7.88 5.62 9.40
C ASN A 280 6.68 4.68 9.30
N PHE A 281 6.81 3.57 8.55
CA PHE A 281 5.74 2.59 8.44
C PHE A 281 5.39 1.98 9.80
N MET A 282 6.40 1.54 10.56
CA MET A 282 6.20 0.95 11.89
C MET A 282 5.54 1.94 12.86
N ASP A 283 6.00 3.18 12.91
CA ASP A 283 5.42 4.24 13.77
C ASP A 283 3.94 4.50 13.47
N VAL A 284 3.56 4.47 12.20
CA VAL A 284 2.16 4.64 11.78
C VAL A 284 1.36 3.38 12.09
N PHE A 285 1.96 2.20 11.90
CA PHE A 285 1.28 0.93 12.09
C PHE A 285 0.96 0.65 13.56
N ASP A 286 1.85 1.01 14.49
CA ASP A 286 1.60 0.93 15.92
C ASP A 286 0.32 1.72 16.31
N LYS A 287 0.10 2.88 15.69
CA LYS A 287 -1.13 3.67 15.92
C LYS A 287 -2.37 2.99 15.33
N ILE A 288 -2.24 2.39 14.15
CA ILE A 288 -3.34 1.67 13.48
C ILE A 288 -3.76 0.44 14.30
N GLU A 289 -2.80 -0.29 14.85
CA GLU A 289 -3.04 -1.43 15.73
C GLU A 289 -3.76 -0.99 17.01
N LEU A 290 -3.29 0.07 17.67
CA LEU A 290 -3.94 0.65 18.84
C LEU A 290 -5.39 1.09 18.56
N GLU A 291 -5.64 1.74 17.42
CA GLU A 291 -6.99 2.12 17.01
C GLU A 291 -7.89 0.89 16.78
N THR A 292 -7.35 -0.17 16.21
CA THR A 292 -8.06 -1.43 15.99
C THR A 292 -8.41 -2.12 17.31
N ASP A 293 -7.50 -2.14 18.28
CA ASP A 293 -7.75 -2.68 19.63
C ASP A 293 -8.84 -1.87 20.37
N MET A 294 -8.89 -0.56 20.15
CA MET A 294 -9.95 0.30 20.68
C MET A 294 -11.32 -0.04 20.09
N PHE A 295 -11.39 -0.49 18.83
CA PHE A 295 -12.64 -0.96 18.24
C PHE A 295 -13.21 -2.20 18.93
N ASP A 296 -12.36 -3.11 19.40
CA ASP A 296 -12.76 -4.35 20.07
C ASP A 296 -13.13 -4.13 21.54
N SER A 297 -12.43 -3.22 22.23
CA SER A 297 -12.73 -2.88 23.63
C SER A 297 -14.06 -2.14 23.82
N SER A 298 -14.54 -1.41 22.80
CA SER A 298 -15.85 -0.74 22.81
C SER A 298 -17.06 -1.68 22.66
N ALA A 299 -16.83 -2.98 22.40
CA ALA A 299 -17.88 -3.98 22.20
C ALA A 299 -18.24 -4.80 23.45
N ASN A 300 -17.57 -4.57 24.59
CA ASN A 300 -17.85 -5.18 25.91
C ASN A 300 -18.43 -4.17 26.90
#